data_AF-A0A975QXW8-F1
#
_entry.id   AF-A0A975QXW8-F1
#
_cell.length_a   1.000
_cell.length_b   1.000
_cell.length_c   1.000
_cell.angle_alpha   90.00
_cell.angle_beta   90.00
_cell.angle_gamma   90.00
#
_symmetry.space_group_name_H-M   'P 1'
#
loop_
_entity.id
_entity.type
_entity.pdbx_description
1 polymer ?
#
loop_
_entity_poly.entity_id
_entity_poly.type
_entity_poly.pdbx_seq_one_letter_code
_entity_poly.pdbx_strand_id
1 'polypeptide(L)'
;MAKTRKVSYEEKIEIIKWTITHNDAYKLAAEKYETSYAQVYNWVKKYRQDGEEGLLDARGKRKAIESLSEVEKLQREIKLLKQKNERLEMETEVIKKYQANERRATSTKFAKKPNTKR
;
A
#
# COMPACT_ATOMS: atom_id res chain seq x y z
N MET A 1 -31.18 -8.29 3.26
CA MET A 1 -29.72 -8.32 3.51
C MET A 1 -29.41 -9.53 4.37
N ALA A 2 -28.73 -10.55 3.83
CA ALA A 2 -28.34 -11.72 4.61
C ALA A 2 -27.36 -11.30 5.72
N LYS A 3 -27.66 -11.66 6.95
CA LYS A 3 -26.84 -11.34 8.13
C LYS A 3 -25.57 -12.19 8.05
N THR A 4 -24.46 -11.62 7.58
CA THR A 4 -23.18 -12.33 7.53
C THR A 4 -22.71 -12.64 8.94
N ARG A 5 -22.70 -13.92 9.33
CA ARG A 5 -22.14 -14.41 10.60
C ARG A 5 -20.68 -13.98 10.71
N LYS A 6 -20.32 -13.36 11.83
CA LYS A 6 -18.92 -13.03 12.13
C LYS A 6 -18.26 -14.26 12.73
N VAL A 7 -17.39 -14.90 11.97
CA VAL A 7 -16.58 -16.05 12.42
C VAL A 7 -15.28 -15.52 13.01
N SER A 8 -14.98 -15.92 14.25
CA SER A 8 -13.75 -15.50 14.94
C SER A 8 -12.49 -16.11 14.28
N TYR A 9 -11.31 -15.64 14.65
CA TYR A 9 -10.06 -16.18 14.10
C TYR A 9 -9.84 -17.64 14.55
N GLU A 10 -10.08 -17.93 15.82
CA GLU A 10 -9.97 -19.27 16.40
C GLU A 10 -10.98 -20.24 15.76
N GLU A 11 -12.22 -19.79 15.58
CA GLU A 11 -13.27 -20.57 14.93
C GLU A 11 -12.92 -20.87 13.46
N LYS A 12 -12.29 -19.93 12.74
CA LYS A 12 -11.76 -20.20 11.39
C LYS A 12 -10.71 -21.30 11.40
N ILE A 13 -9.76 -21.26 12.35
CA ILE A 13 -8.73 -22.30 12.46
C ILE A 13 -9.37 -23.66 12.73
N GLU A 14 -10.36 -23.72 13.61
CA GLU A 14 -11.09 -24.96 13.90
C GLU A 14 -11.78 -25.50 12.64
N ILE A 15 -12.52 -24.65 11.91
CA ILE A 15 -13.19 -25.01 10.65
C ILE A 15 -12.18 -25.56 9.64
N ILE A 16 -11.04 -24.88 9.47
CA ILE A 16 -9.99 -25.29 8.53
C ILE A 16 -9.40 -26.65 8.93
N LYS A 17 -9.01 -26.83 10.20
CA LYS A 17 -8.45 -28.10 10.69
C LYS A 17 -9.47 -29.24 10.53
N TRP A 18 -10.75 -28.97 10.82
CA TRP A 18 -11.82 -29.93 10.60
C TRP A 18 -11.95 -30.29 9.11
N THR A 19 -11.94 -29.30 8.21
CA THR A 19 -12.07 -29.57 6.76
C THR A 19 -10.92 -30.41 6.20
N ILE A 20 -9.68 -30.14 6.61
CA ILE A 20 -8.49 -30.85 6.13
C ILE A 20 -8.49 -32.29 6.65
N THR A 21 -8.86 -32.51 7.92
CA THR A 21 -8.96 -33.86 8.50
C THR A 21 -10.06 -34.70 7.88
N HIS A 22 -11.13 -34.08 7.38
CA HIS A 22 -12.25 -34.75 6.71
C HIS A 22 -12.06 -34.79 5.18
N ASN A 23 -10.82 -34.87 4.70
CA ASN A 23 -10.46 -35.00 3.29
C ASN A 23 -11.07 -33.89 2.39
N ASP A 24 -10.90 -32.63 2.80
CA ASP A 24 -11.37 -31.45 2.07
C ASP A 24 -12.90 -31.42 1.87
N ALA A 25 -13.67 -31.91 2.84
CA ALA A 25 -15.13 -31.89 2.84
C ALA A 25 -15.73 -30.48 3.08
N TYR A 26 -15.50 -29.56 2.15
CA TYR A 26 -15.93 -28.15 2.25
C TYR A 26 -17.44 -27.95 2.40
N LYS A 27 -18.25 -28.80 1.75
CA LYS A 27 -19.73 -28.73 1.86
C LYS A 27 -20.20 -29.09 3.26
N LEU A 28 -19.69 -30.19 3.81
CA LEU A 28 -20.02 -30.63 5.16
C LEU A 28 -19.55 -29.61 6.21
N ALA A 29 -18.40 -28.98 5.99
CA ALA A 29 -17.92 -27.93 6.88
C ALA A 29 -18.79 -26.68 6.83
N ALA A 30 -19.21 -26.27 5.63
CA ALA A 30 -20.10 -25.13 5.44
C ALA A 30 -21.44 -25.35 6.14
N GLU A 31 -22.01 -26.55 6.03
CA GLU A 31 -23.24 -26.94 6.74
C GLU A 31 -23.04 -27.01 8.25
N LYS A 32 -22.00 -27.70 8.72
CA LYS A 32 -21.72 -27.91 10.15
C LYS A 32 -21.50 -26.60 10.91
N TYR A 33 -20.80 -25.64 10.31
CA TYR A 33 -20.43 -24.38 10.94
C TYR A 33 -21.29 -23.20 10.47
N GLU A 34 -22.38 -23.47 9.75
CA GLU A 34 -23.32 -22.47 9.22
C GLU A 34 -22.62 -21.32 8.49
N THR A 35 -21.62 -21.66 7.67
CA THR A 35 -20.80 -20.71 6.94
C THR A 35 -20.90 -20.95 5.43
N SER A 36 -20.48 -20.00 4.61
CA SER A 36 -20.52 -20.19 3.17
C SER A 36 -19.40 -21.13 2.73
N TYR A 37 -19.72 -22.06 1.81
CA TYR A 37 -18.73 -22.88 1.10
C TYR A 37 -17.54 -22.04 0.59
N ALA A 38 -17.84 -20.87 -0.01
CA ALA A 38 -16.82 -19.99 -0.55
C ALA A 38 -15.90 -19.41 0.54
N GLN A 39 -16.42 -19.19 1.76
CA GLN A 39 -15.61 -18.74 2.88
C GLN A 39 -14.67 -19.84 3.35
N VAL A 40 -15.17 -21.06 3.55
CA VAL A 40 -14.36 -22.22 3.95
C VAL A 40 -13.25 -22.48 2.94
N TYR A 41 -13.58 -22.55 1.66
CA TYR A 41 -12.61 -22.77 0.59
C TYR A 41 -11.50 -21.72 0.59
N ASN A 42 -11.88 -20.43 0.68
CA ASN A 42 -10.91 -19.35 0.70
C ASN A 42 -10.02 -19.37 1.96
N TRP A 43 -10.56 -19.74 3.12
CA TRP A 43 -9.76 -19.87 4.33
C TRP A 43 -8.77 -21.03 4.23
N VAL A 44 -9.21 -22.21 3.78
CA VAL A 44 -8.33 -23.37 3.60
C VAL A 44 -7.24 -23.08 2.56
N LYS A 45 -7.59 -22.44 1.45
CA LYS A 45 -6.63 -22.02 0.42
C LYS A 45 -5.56 -21.09 0.99
N LYS A 46 -5.95 -20.05 1.74
CA LYS A 46 -5.02 -19.12 2.39
C LYS A 46 -4.14 -19.83 3.43
N TYR A 47 -4.73 -20.72 4.21
CA TYR A 47 -4.02 -21.51 5.21
C TYR A 47 -2.95 -22.42 4.58
N ARG A 48 -3.23 -23.02 3.43
CA ARG A 48 -2.24 -23.83 2.70
C ARG A 48 -1.10 -23.00 2.08
N GLN A 49 -1.34 -21.73 1.76
CA GLN A 49 -0.36 -20.85 1.12
C GLN A 49 0.55 -20.19 2.16
N ASP A 50 -0.03 -19.56 3.17
CA ASP A 50 0.67 -18.67 4.11
C ASP A 50 0.49 -19.11 5.58
N GLY A 51 -0.03 -20.32 5.82
CA GLY A 51 -0.29 -20.83 7.16
C GLY A 51 -1.37 -20.03 7.92
N GLU A 52 -1.26 -20.00 9.24
CA GLU A 52 -2.15 -19.25 10.11
C GLU A 52 -2.09 -17.73 9.85
N GLU A 53 -0.90 -17.21 9.52
CA GLU A 53 -0.71 -15.79 9.21
C GLU A 53 -1.55 -15.32 8.02
N GLY A 54 -1.79 -16.19 7.02
CA GLY A 54 -2.63 -15.90 5.86
C GLY A 54 -4.10 -15.62 6.20
N LEU A 55 -4.56 -16.03 7.38
CA LEU A 55 -5.94 -15.81 7.85
C LEU A 55 -6.12 -14.45 8.53
N LEU A 56 -5.02 -13.77 8.88
CA LEU A 56 -5.05 -12.44 9.48
C LEU A 56 -5.45 -11.40 8.43
N ASP A 57 -6.27 -10.43 8.84
CA ASP A 57 -6.67 -9.33 7.96
C ASP A 57 -5.52 -8.32 7.79
N ALA A 58 -4.83 -8.39 6.65
CA ALA A 58 -3.75 -7.50 6.28
C ALA A 58 -4.20 -6.26 5.48
N ARG A 59 -5.51 -6.05 5.27
CA ARG A 59 -6.00 -4.88 4.52
C ARG A 59 -5.61 -3.58 5.22
N GLY A 60 -5.00 -2.67 4.46
CA GLY A 60 -4.55 -1.36 4.97
C GLY A 60 -3.37 -1.42 5.95
N LYS A 61 -2.88 -2.61 6.31
CA LYS A 61 -1.74 -2.77 7.22
C LYS A 61 -0.49 -3.07 6.41
N ARG A 62 0.54 -2.22 6.53
CA ARG A 62 1.85 -2.52 5.94
C ARG A 62 2.47 -3.67 6.72
N LYS A 63 3.08 -4.65 6.02
CA LYS A 63 3.96 -5.64 6.64
C LYS A 63 5.00 -4.92 7.51
N ALA A 64 5.23 -5.45 8.72
CA ALA A 64 6.27 -4.99 9.63
C ALA A 64 7.63 -5.02 8.92
N ILE A 65 8.51 -4.08 9.21
CA ILE A 65 9.81 -3.96 8.54
C ILE A 65 10.65 -5.23 8.76
N GLU A 66 10.50 -5.86 9.92
CA GLU A 66 11.21 -7.09 10.32
C GLU A 66 10.82 -8.31 9.48
N SER A 67 9.57 -8.40 9.04
CA SER A 67 9.09 -9.50 8.18
C SER A 67 9.30 -9.28 6.69
N LEU A 68 9.94 -8.17 6.30
CA LEU A 68 10.27 -7.91 4.91
C LEU A 68 11.56 -8.61 4.52
N SER A 69 11.53 -9.22 3.33
CA SER A 69 12.74 -9.59 2.62
C SER A 69 13.60 -8.36 2.33
N GLU A 70 14.90 -8.58 2.15
CA GLU A 70 15.85 -7.51 1.79
C GLU A 70 15.44 -6.80 0.49
N VAL A 71 14.94 -7.54 -0.49
CA VAL A 71 14.41 -7.00 -1.75
C VAL A 71 13.21 -6.08 -1.50
N GLU A 72 12.25 -6.48 -0.65
CA GLU A 72 11.09 -5.64 -0.33
C GLU A 72 11.51 -4.36 0.43
N LYS A 73 12.53 -4.44 1.30
CA LYS A 73 13.10 -3.26 1.99
C LYS A 73 13.70 -2.29 0.98
N LEU A 74 14.54 -2.79 0.08
CA LEU A 74 15.17 -1.99 -0.97
C LEU A 74 14.14 -1.35 -1.91
N GLN A 75 13.10 -2.07 -2.31
CA GLN A 75 12.03 -1.51 -3.14
C GLN A 75 11.30 -0.35 -2.45
N ARG A 76 11.04 -0.45 -1.13
CA ARG A 76 10.45 0.64 -0.34
C ARG A 76 11.39 1.85 -0.30
N GLU A 77 12.68 1.61 -0.06
CA GLU A 77 13.69 2.67 -0.03
C GLU A 77 13.83 3.39 -1.38
N ILE A 78 13.94 2.64 -2.47
CA ILE A 78 13.98 3.18 -3.84
C ILE A 78 12.76 4.06 -4.11
N LYS A 79 11.57 3.62 -3.69
CA LYS A 79 10.34 4.40 -3.88
C LYS A 79 10.40 5.72 -3.10
N LEU A 80 10.86 5.70 -1.86
CA LEU A 80 11.01 6.91 -1.04
C LEU A 80 12.05 7.86 -1.63
N LEU A 81 13.19 7.33 -2.07
CA LEU A 81 14.24 8.12 -2.70
C LEU A 81 13.77 8.75 -4.01
N LYS A 82 13.02 8.02 -4.85
CA LYS A 82 12.44 8.57 -6.08
C LYS A 82 11.50 9.73 -5.80
N GLN A 83 10.60 9.59 -4.82
CA GLN A 83 9.69 10.67 -4.43
C GLN A 83 10.44 11.89 -3.88
N LYS A 84 11.51 11.66 -3.11
CA LYS A 84 12.36 12.75 -2.62
C LYS A 84 13.08 13.47 -3.76
N ASN A 85 13.63 12.72 -4.71
CA ASN A 85 14.29 13.29 -5.89
C ASN A 85 13.31 14.10 -6.74
N GLU A 86 12.13 13.55 -7.05
CA GLU A 86 11.09 14.26 -7.79
C GLU A 86 10.70 15.58 -7.12
N ARG A 87 10.54 15.57 -5.78
CA ARG A 87 10.29 16.79 -5.02
C ARG A 87 11.43 17.80 -5.12
N LEU A 88 12.67 17.35 -4.97
CA LEU A 88 13.84 18.24 -5.06
C LEU A 88 13.98 18.82 -6.47
N GLU A 89 13.74 18.04 -7.51
CA GLU A 89 13.72 18.51 -8.90
C GLU A 89 12.69 19.64 -9.07
N MET A 90 11.45 19.44 -8.60
CA MET A 90 10.43 20.49 -8.61
C MET A 90 10.86 21.76 -7.85
N GLU A 91 11.45 21.61 -6.65
CA GLU A 91 11.97 22.75 -5.88
C GLU A 91 13.05 23.51 -6.66
N THR A 92 13.97 22.80 -7.33
CA THR A 92 15.01 23.44 -8.16
C THR A 92 14.43 24.15 -9.38
N GLU A 93 13.41 23.59 -10.02
CA GLU A 93 12.74 24.23 -11.15
C GLU A 93 12.04 25.53 -10.75
N VAL A 94 11.36 25.52 -9.60
CA VAL A 94 10.71 26.71 -9.04
C VAL A 94 11.75 27.80 -8.77
N ILE A 95 12.87 27.45 -8.12
CA ILE A 95 13.96 28.40 -7.84
C ILE A 95 14.53 28.99 -9.14
N LYS A 96 14.78 28.16 -10.16
CA LYS A 96 15.28 28.61 -11.46
C LYS A 96 14.32 29.60 -12.13
N LYS A 97 13.01 29.30 -12.13
CA LYS A 97 11.97 30.19 -12.69
C LYS A 97 11.90 31.52 -11.93
N TYR A 98 11.99 31.49 -10.60
CA TYR A 98 12.00 32.70 -9.78
C TYR A 98 13.19 33.60 -10.10
N GLN A 99 14.41 33.04 -10.13
CA GLN A 99 15.62 33.80 -10.49
C GLN A 99 15.56 34.40 -11.90
N ALA A 100 14.99 33.68 -12.87
CA ALA A 100 14.82 34.18 -14.22
C ALA A 100 13.87 35.40 -14.27
N ASN A 101 12.78 35.37 -13.50
CA ASN A 101 11.86 36.49 -13.40
C ASN A 101 12.51 37.70 -12.73
N GLU A 102 13.27 37.50 -11.64
CA GLU A 102 14.03 38.57 -10.99
C GLU A 102 15.03 39.23 -11.96
N ARG A 103 15.78 38.45 -12.75
CA ARG A 103 16.69 38.97 -13.78
C ARG A 103 15.97 39.77 -14.87
N ARG A 104 14.79 39.33 -15.30
CA ARG A 104 13.95 40.07 -16.26
C ARG A 104 13.43 41.38 -15.66
N ALA A 105 13.00 41.35 -14.39
CA ALA A 105 12.53 42.52 -13.67
C ALA A 105 13.64 43.57 -13.46
N THR A 106 14.87 43.15 -13.16
CA THR A 106 15.99 44.08 -13.05
C THR A 106 16.39 44.64 -14.42
N SER A 107 16.51 43.81 -15.46
CA SER A 107 16.83 44.26 -16.83
C SER A 107 15.84 45.31 -17.35
N THR A 108 14.54 45.09 -17.17
CA THR A 108 13.50 46.05 -17.57
C THR A 108 13.55 47.37 -16.79
N LYS A 109 13.97 47.36 -15.51
CA LYS A 109 14.19 48.58 -14.72
C LYS A 109 15.39 49.39 -15.22
N PHE A 110 16.47 48.74 -15.67
CA PHE A 110 17.63 49.43 -16.26
C PHE A 110 17.31 50.06 -17.63
N ALA A 111 16.48 49.41 -18.46
CA ALA A 111 16.09 49.92 -19.77
C ALA A 111 15.19 51.18 -19.72
N LYS A 112 14.51 51.44 -18.59
CA LYS A 112 13.59 52.58 -18.41
C LYS A 112 14.24 53.83 -17.80
N LYS A 113 15.55 53.85 -17.50
CA LYS A 113 16.20 55.07 -16.99
C LYS A 113 16.26 56.14 -18.10
N PRO A 114 15.67 57.34 -17.91
CA PRO A 114 15.71 58.38 -18.92
C PRO A 114 17.15 58.87 -19.10
N ASN A 115 17.62 58.88 -20.35
CA ASN A 115 18.94 59.37 -20.72
C ASN A 115 18.90 60.91 -20.70
N THR A 116 19.18 61.52 -19.54
CA THR A 116 19.32 62.97 -19.42
C THR A 116 20.65 63.40 -20.05
N LYS A 117 20.64 63.74 -21.34
CA LYS A 117 21.73 64.51 -21.96
C LYS A 117 21.61 65.97 -21.52
N ARG A 118 22.69 66.47 -20.93
CA ARG A 118 22.88 67.84 -20.45
C ARG A 118 23.19 68.78 -21.60
#